data_AF-A0A7S2HMI6-F1
#
_entry.id   AF-A0A7S2HMI6-F1
#
_cell.length_a   1.000
_cell.length_b   1.000
_cell.length_c   1.000
_cell.angle_alpha   90.00
_cell.angle_beta   90.00
_cell.angle_gamma   90.00
#
_symmetry.space_group_name_H-M   'P 1'
#
loop_
_entity.id
_entity.type
_entity.pdbx_description
1 polymer ?
#
loop_
_entity_poly.entity_id
_entity_poly.type
_entity_poly.pdbx_seq_one_letter_code
_entity_poly.pdbx_strand_id
1 'polypeptide(L)'
;MIYAGLLVLALWRVMCFYRCCGLWLSFMNYTSLLYLILSASLIYSCIEFYRLFQEPFTVDVHPDANLWSIPWLKPFVAGSPIAVALALILCWFQTEGHVFEIHKDVGVLKHDRAVQIIALPAVFAVMAMASMVPVYELVTGNIDAEMINTPFGIDIRTRLGNIDFGAPTPFGHKNHTGDPLAARGKGAGGEWKTSMSLALWRYETCFYVGDLFEAWALYQFGLLALELIKESFEVQLQSENDAERSAARQLLGSLSAVSSLAWLGTMSFVIVCVGQTACSFEPYFGEGNLEGRTPILMGFQVAGFISSSVALYNVFVVESAYHAYLRHSSPLLKFLSVKILVSLSYLQRGLLVFLQQGNQMLPNVVQKLVAYVPMFGDIINMTEVQLHLFYPALILYECLFTSLLHFWAWGSGEPWYHTAPSLDAKAGLETDALVTKKAEDFGSTASA
;
A
#
# COMPACT_ATOMS: atom_id res chain seq x y z
N MET A 1 2.28 10.13 -10.09
CA MET A 1 0.81 10.14 -10.28
C MET A 1 0.06 9.63 -9.06
N ILE A 2 0.32 8.42 -8.55
CA ILE A 2 -0.47 7.85 -7.45
C ILE A 2 -0.35 8.64 -6.13
N TYR A 3 0.84 9.11 -5.73
CA TYR A 3 0.97 9.99 -4.56
C TYR A 3 0.14 11.29 -4.67
N ALA A 4 0.09 11.89 -5.86
CA ALA A 4 -0.76 13.06 -6.10
C ALA A 4 -2.25 12.70 -6.04
N GLY A 5 -2.63 11.53 -6.56
CA GLY A 5 -3.97 10.98 -6.42
C GLY A 5 -4.37 10.77 -4.95
N LEU A 6 -3.50 10.14 -4.15
CA LEU A 6 -3.72 9.94 -2.72
C LEU A 6 -3.81 11.26 -1.95
N LEU A 7 -2.99 12.26 -2.29
CA LEU A 7 -3.07 13.59 -1.70
C LEU A 7 -4.40 14.28 -2.03
N VAL A 8 -4.84 14.22 -3.29
CA VAL A 8 -6.14 14.76 -3.71
C VAL A 8 -7.28 14.05 -2.99
N LEU A 9 -7.22 12.73 -2.82
CA LEU A 9 -8.21 11.96 -2.06
C LEU A 9 -8.23 12.35 -0.58
N ALA A 10 -7.07 12.55 0.04
CA ALA A 10 -6.96 13.00 1.43
C ALA A 10 -7.56 14.40 1.60
N LEU A 11 -7.24 15.33 0.71
CA LEU A 11 -7.81 16.68 0.70
C LEU A 11 -9.32 16.64 0.46
N TRP A 12 -9.78 15.82 -0.49
CA TRP A 12 -11.20 15.65 -0.81
C TRP A 12 -11.98 15.11 0.40
N ARG A 13 -11.44 14.11 1.10
CA ARG A 13 -12.04 13.57 2.32
C ARG A 13 -12.17 14.63 3.43
N VAL A 14 -11.20 15.53 3.56
CA VAL A 14 -11.23 16.62 4.56
C VAL A 14 -12.20 17.74 4.15
N MET A 15 -12.28 18.09 2.86
CA MET A 15 -13.10 19.20 2.36
C MET A 15 -14.57 18.81 2.12
N CYS A 16 -14.81 17.57 1.71
CA CYS A 16 -16.11 17.06 1.28
C CYS A 16 -16.30 15.68 1.90
N PHE A 17 -16.77 15.67 3.16
CA PHE A 17 -17.38 14.45 3.71
C PHE A 17 -18.56 14.03 2.83
N TYR A 18 -19.05 12.78 2.96
CA TYR A 18 -20.05 12.08 2.11
C TYR A 18 -21.32 12.87 1.66
N ARG A 19 -21.51 14.12 2.08
CA ARG A 19 -22.70 14.94 1.88
C ARG A 19 -22.55 16.14 0.93
N CYS A 20 -21.40 16.39 0.32
CA CYS A 20 -21.26 17.55 -0.58
C CYS A 20 -21.61 17.24 -2.05
N CYS A 21 -22.53 18.07 -2.58
CA CYS A 21 -22.85 18.30 -4.00
C CYS A 21 -23.98 17.47 -4.66
N GLY A 22 -25.13 17.34 -3.99
CA GLY A 22 -26.37 16.89 -4.65
C GLY A 22 -26.41 15.39 -4.99
N LEU A 23 -27.58 14.91 -5.45
CA LEU A 23 -27.88 13.48 -5.61
C LEU A 23 -26.87 12.73 -6.51
N TRP A 24 -26.25 13.43 -7.46
CA TRP A 24 -25.31 12.86 -8.43
C TRP A 24 -23.86 12.78 -7.92
N LEU A 25 -23.39 13.76 -7.11
CA LEU A 25 -22.07 13.65 -6.45
C LEU A 25 -22.11 12.88 -5.13
N SER A 26 -23.29 12.60 -4.56
CA SER A 26 -23.44 11.63 -3.46
C SER A 26 -22.86 10.25 -3.82
N PHE A 27 -22.93 9.86 -5.11
CA PHE A 27 -22.31 8.62 -5.61
C PHE A 27 -20.80 8.75 -5.84
N MET A 28 -20.27 9.97 -6.02
CA MET A 28 -18.84 10.25 -6.14
C MET A 28 -18.22 10.52 -4.76
N ASN A 29 -18.24 9.49 -3.91
CA ASN A 29 -17.47 9.49 -2.67
C ASN A 29 -15.96 9.37 -2.95
N TYR A 30 -15.11 9.78 -2.00
CA TYR A 30 -13.66 9.62 -2.07
C TYR A 30 -13.25 8.17 -2.34
N THR A 31 -14.05 7.20 -1.88
CA THR A 31 -13.77 5.79 -2.14
C THR A 31 -14.01 5.40 -3.61
N SER A 32 -15.08 5.91 -4.23
CA SER A 32 -15.32 5.71 -5.67
C SER A 32 -14.19 6.31 -6.50
N LEU A 33 -13.67 7.48 -6.09
CA LEU A 33 -12.50 8.10 -6.70
C LEU A 33 -11.22 7.27 -6.50
N LEU A 34 -11.01 6.70 -5.31
CA LEU A 34 -9.88 5.80 -5.03
C LEU A 34 -9.90 4.62 -6.01
N TYR A 35 -11.02 3.90 -6.10
CA TYR A 35 -11.10 2.76 -7.00
C TYR A 35 -11.05 3.13 -8.48
N LEU A 36 -11.51 4.33 -8.87
CA LEU A 36 -11.31 4.84 -10.23
C LEU A 36 -9.82 5.02 -10.54
N ILE A 37 -9.06 5.64 -9.63
CA ILE A 37 -7.61 5.83 -9.77
C ILE A 37 -6.89 4.48 -9.80
N LEU A 38 -7.28 3.53 -8.93
CA LEU A 38 -6.72 2.19 -8.91
C LEU A 38 -7.02 1.43 -10.21
N SER A 39 -8.25 1.52 -10.73
CA SER A 39 -8.64 0.87 -11.99
C SER A 39 -7.86 1.44 -13.18
N ALA A 40 -7.73 2.77 -13.27
CA ALA A 40 -6.96 3.41 -14.32
C ALA A 40 -5.47 3.03 -14.25
N SER A 41 -4.90 3.00 -13.05
CA SER A 41 -3.51 2.57 -12.81
C SER A 41 -3.33 1.10 -13.20
N LEU A 42 -4.27 0.23 -12.82
CA LEU A 42 -4.23 -1.18 -13.15
C LEU A 42 -4.31 -1.41 -14.67
N ILE A 43 -5.24 -0.75 -15.36
CA ILE A 43 -5.38 -0.87 -16.83
C ILE A 43 -4.06 -0.48 -17.51
N TYR A 44 -3.48 0.65 -17.10
CA TYR A 44 -2.18 1.09 -17.62
C TYR A 44 -1.07 0.05 -17.37
N SER A 45 -0.92 -0.41 -16.12
CA SER A 45 0.11 -1.41 -15.76
C SER A 45 -0.09 -2.75 -16.47
N CYS A 46 -1.33 -3.19 -16.68
CA CYS A 46 -1.62 -4.41 -17.43
C CYS A 46 -1.29 -4.28 -18.92
N ILE A 47 -1.63 -3.15 -19.56
CA ILE A 47 -1.29 -2.89 -20.97
C ILE A 47 0.23 -2.92 -21.15
N GLU A 48 0.98 -2.19 -20.32
CA GLU A 48 2.44 -2.17 -20.37
C GLU A 48 3.04 -3.54 -20.06
N PHE A 49 2.54 -4.23 -19.05
CA PHE A 49 2.99 -5.59 -18.73
C PHE A 49 2.81 -6.54 -19.91
N TYR A 50 1.64 -6.58 -20.56
CA TYR A 50 1.42 -7.48 -21.69
C TYR A 50 2.24 -7.11 -22.92
N ARG A 51 2.46 -5.80 -23.16
CA ARG A 51 3.35 -5.32 -24.21
C ARG A 51 4.76 -5.86 -23.98
N LEU A 52 5.32 -5.63 -22.79
CA LEU A 52 6.69 -6.02 -22.44
C LEU A 52 6.85 -7.55 -22.30
N PHE A 53 5.81 -8.27 -21.86
CA PHE A 53 5.82 -9.73 -21.74
C PHE A 53 6.01 -10.45 -23.10
N GLN A 54 5.63 -9.78 -24.19
CA GLN A 54 5.78 -10.31 -25.56
C GLN A 54 7.13 -9.95 -26.19
N GLU A 55 7.85 -8.99 -25.64
CA GLU A 55 9.13 -8.53 -26.20
C GLU A 55 10.26 -9.52 -25.90
N PRO A 56 11.21 -9.71 -26.83
CA PRO A 56 12.36 -10.57 -26.60
C PRO A 56 13.29 -9.95 -25.54
N PHE A 57 13.80 -10.79 -24.65
CA PHE A 57 14.74 -10.35 -23.62
C PHE A 57 16.13 -10.10 -24.20
N THR A 58 16.87 -9.19 -23.56
CA THR A 58 18.25 -8.84 -23.92
C THR A 58 19.29 -9.86 -23.44
N VAL A 59 18.96 -11.16 -23.49
CA VAL A 59 19.76 -12.26 -22.93
C VAL A 59 21.17 -12.33 -23.52
N ASP A 60 21.35 -12.01 -24.81
CA ASP A 60 22.69 -12.06 -25.41
C ASP A 60 23.62 -10.93 -24.91
N VAL A 61 23.06 -9.90 -24.26
CA VAL A 61 23.83 -8.79 -23.67
C VAL A 61 24.01 -9.02 -22.17
N HIS A 62 22.96 -9.47 -21.48
CA HIS A 62 22.95 -9.69 -20.03
C HIS A 62 22.38 -11.07 -19.71
N PRO A 63 23.20 -12.03 -19.23
CA PRO A 63 22.73 -13.35 -18.82
C PRO A 63 21.65 -13.29 -17.74
N ASP A 64 21.72 -12.30 -16.85
CA ASP A 64 20.77 -12.07 -15.75
C ASP A 64 19.37 -11.64 -16.23
N ALA A 65 19.23 -11.24 -17.51
CA ALA A 65 17.94 -10.93 -18.13
C ALA A 65 17.14 -12.21 -18.48
N ASN A 66 17.72 -13.41 -18.33
CA ASN A 66 17.02 -14.67 -18.58
C ASN A 66 16.08 -15.06 -17.43
N LEU A 67 14.91 -14.41 -17.39
CA LEU A 67 13.86 -14.66 -16.39
C LEU A 67 13.28 -16.08 -16.46
N TRP A 68 13.20 -16.67 -17.65
CA TRP A 68 12.51 -17.94 -17.90
C TRP A 68 13.41 -19.18 -17.77
N SER A 69 14.61 -19.02 -17.23
CA SER A 69 15.44 -20.17 -16.82
C SER A 69 14.74 -21.06 -15.79
N ILE A 70 13.79 -20.50 -15.02
CA ILE A 70 12.90 -21.21 -14.11
C ILE A 70 11.53 -21.45 -14.80
N PRO A 71 11.18 -22.68 -15.19
CA PRO A 71 10.01 -22.94 -16.03
C PRO A 71 8.66 -22.59 -15.40
N TRP A 72 8.53 -22.75 -14.07
CA TRP A 72 7.28 -22.49 -13.35
C TRP A 72 7.05 -21.01 -13.06
N LEU A 73 8.09 -20.17 -13.11
CA LEU A 73 7.97 -18.74 -12.84
C LEU A 73 7.12 -18.04 -13.91
N LYS A 74 7.24 -18.48 -15.17
CA LYS A 74 6.50 -17.90 -16.30
C LYS A 74 4.98 -18.01 -16.15
N PRO A 75 4.37 -19.21 -15.98
CA PRO A 75 2.93 -19.32 -15.78
C PRO A 75 2.48 -18.65 -14.47
N PHE A 76 3.31 -18.66 -13.42
CA PHE A 76 3.00 -17.98 -12.15
C PHE A 76 2.86 -16.46 -12.32
N VAL A 77 3.81 -15.83 -13.01
CA VAL A 77 3.80 -14.39 -13.31
C VAL A 77 2.73 -14.04 -14.35
N ALA A 78 2.46 -14.92 -15.32
CA ALA A 78 1.41 -14.69 -16.31
C ALA A 78 0.00 -14.64 -15.70
N GLY A 79 -0.23 -15.29 -14.55
CA GLY A 79 -1.51 -15.22 -13.82
C GLY A 79 -1.71 -13.92 -13.01
N SER A 80 -0.64 -13.16 -12.77
CA SER A 80 -0.66 -11.92 -11.96
C SER A 80 -1.74 -10.91 -12.35
N PRO A 81 -1.94 -10.55 -13.65
CA PRO A 81 -2.98 -9.59 -14.06
C PRO A 81 -4.40 -10.04 -13.69
N ILE A 82 -4.67 -11.34 -13.72
CA ILE A 82 -5.98 -11.89 -13.36
C ILE A 82 -6.17 -11.81 -11.85
N ALA A 83 -5.15 -12.16 -11.06
CA ALA A 83 -5.20 -12.10 -9.60
C ALA A 83 -5.49 -10.69 -9.09
N VAL A 84 -4.80 -9.67 -9.62
CA VAL A 84 -5.05 -8.26 -9.24
C VAL A 84 -6.43 -7.77 -9.65
N ALA A 85 -6.91 -8.15 -10.84
CA ALA A 85 -8.25 -7.76 -11.30
C ALA A 85 -9.34 -8.35 -10.39
N LEU A 86 -9.20 -9.62 -10.02
CA LEU A 86 -10.12 -10.27 -9.08
C LEU A 86 -10.05 -9.62 -7.69
N ALA A 87 -8.86 -9.36 -7.16
CA ALA A 87 -8.68 -8.69 -5.86
C ALA A 87 -9.36 -7.31 -5.84
N LEU A 88 -9.17 -6.51 -6.90
CA LEU A 88 -9.76 -5.18 -7.05
C LEU A 88 -11.30 -5.24 -7.07
N ILE A 89 -11.86 -6.17 -7.86
CA ILE A 89 -13.32 -6.37 -7.97
C ILE A 89 -13.91 -6.79 -6.61
N LEU A 90 -13.24 -7.72 -5.92
CA LEU A 90 -13.67 -8.21 -4.61
C LEU A 90 -13.71 -7.08 -3.57
N CYS A 91 -12.63 -6.29 -3.47
CA CYS A 91 -12.58 -5.14 -2.57
C CYS A 91 -13.61 -4.06 -2.94
N TRP A 92 -13.85 -3.82 -4.24
CA TRP A 92 -14.90 -2.90 -4.70
C TRP A 92 -16.27 -3.33 -4.16
N PHE A 93 -16.66 -4.60 -4.37
CA PHE A 93 -17.97 -5.08 -3.93
C PHE A 93 -18.17 -5.01 -2.41
N GLN A 94 -17.14 -5.31 -1.63
CA GLN A 94 -17.20 -5.16 -0.16
C GLN A 94 -17.41 -3.70 0.23
N THR A 95 -16.68 -2.81 -0.43
CA THR A 95 -16.76 -1.38 -0.18
C THR A 95 -18.14 -0.84 -0.46
N GLU A 96 -18.74 -1.20 -1.59
CA GLU A 96 -20.12 -0.83 -1.92
C GLU A 96 -21.11 -1.29 -0.84
N GLY A 97 -20.91 -2.49 -0.28
CA GLY A 97 -21.72 -2.99 0.83
C GLY A 97 -21.69 -2.10 2.08
N HIS A 98 -20.52 -1.57 2.46
CA HIS A 98 -20.42 -0.63 3.57
C HIS A 98 -20.91 0.78 3.20
N VAL A 99 -20.62 1.25 1.99
CA VAL A 99 -21.09 2.54 1.49
C VAL A 99 -22.62 2.57 1.47
N PHE A 100 -23.28 1.47 1.12
CA PHE A 100 -24.73 1.35 1.19
C PHE A 100 -25.29 1.54 2.61
N GLU A 101 -24.65 0.97 3.63
CA GLU A 101 -25.04 1.17 5.03
C GLU A 101 -24.74 2.60 5.51
N ILE A 102 -23.65 3.23 5.04
CA ILE A 102 -23.38 4.66 5.29
C ILE A 102 -24.51 5.53 4.75
N HIS A 103 -25.03 5.25 3.55
CA HIS A 103 -26.16 5.98 2.97
C HIS A 103 -27.47 5.80 3.73
N LYS A 104 -27.60 4.76 4.56
CA LYS A 104 -28.72 4.57 5.48
C LYS A 104 -28.53 5.30 6.81
N ASP A 105 -27.45 6.09 6.96
CA ASP A 105 -27.03 6.75 8.20
C ASP A 105 -26.82 5.77 9.37
N VAL A 106 -26.37 4.55 9.07
CA VAL A 106 -26.12 3.50 10.08
C VAL A 106 -24.62 3.39 10.35
N GLY A 107 -24.20 3.68 11.59
CA GLY A 107 -22.82 3.48 12.04
C GLY A 107 -21.77 4.15 11.13
N VAL A 108 -22.09 5.33 10.61
CA VAL A 108 -21.39 6.01 9.50
C VAL A 108 -19.88 5.99 9.68
N LEU A 109 -19.41 6.33 10.88
CA LEU A 109 -17.99 6.46 11.20
C LEU A 109 -17.28 5.10 11.27
N LYS A 110 -17.96 4.08 11.78
CA LYS A 110 -17.44 2.70 11.84
C LYS A 110 -17.34 2.08 10.46
N HIS A 111 -18.35 2.30 9.62
CA HIS A 111 -18.32 1.88 8.22
C HIS A 111 -17.25 2.62 7.41
N ASP A 112 -17.09 3.94 7.61
CA ASP A 112 -16.03 4.72 6.93
C ASP A 112 -14.63 4.21 7.27
N ARG A 113 -14.38 3.87 8.54
CA ARG A 113 -13.11 3.27 8.97
C ARG A 113 -12.90 1.89 8.36
N ALA A 114 -13.93 1.05 8.35
CA ALA A 114 -13.86 -0.29 7.75
C ALA A 114 -13.52 -0.22 6.25
N VAL A 115 -14.16 0.69 5.50
CA VAL A 115 -13.91 0.90 4.06
C VAL A 115 -12.44 1.21 3.75
N GLN A 116 -11.79 2.03 4.57
CA GLN A 116 -10.37 2.36 4.40
C GLN A 116 -9.45 1.15 4.65
N ILE A 117 -9.86 0.25 5.54
CA ILE A 117 -9.10 -0.96 5.87
C ILE A 117 -9.24 -2.01 4.78
N ILE A 118 -10.46 -2.27 4.30
CA ILE A 118 -10.73 -3.29 3.26
C ILE A 118 -10.25 -2.90 1.86
N ALA A 119 -9.96 -1.61 1.63
CA ALA A 119 -9.35 -1.14 0.39
C ALA A 119 -7.85 -1.47 0.31
N LEU A 120 -7.20 -1.81 1.44
CA LEU A 120 -5.77 -2.07 1.53
C LEU A 120 -5.26 -3.12 0.52
N PRO A 121 -5.90 -4.30 0.36
CA PRO A 121 -5.42 -5.31 -0.58
C PRO A 121 -5.51 -4.86 -2.04
N ALA A 122 -6.53 -4.08 -2.40
CA ALA A 122 -6.65 -3.52 -3.74
C ALA A 122 -5.52 -2.52 -4.03
N VAL A 123 -5.20 -1.63 -3.09
CA VAL A 123 -4.10 -0.67 -3.24
C VAL A 123 -2.77 -1.42 -3.40
N PHE A 124 -2.47 -2.35 -2.49
CA PHE A 124 -1.24 -3.14 -2.57
C PHE A 124 -1.15 -3.96 -3.85
N ALA A 125 -2.23 -4.58 -4.29
CA ALA A 125 -2.22 -5.40 -5.49
C ALA A 125 -1.93 -4.55 -6.75
N VAL A 126 -2.56 -3.38 -6.88
CA VAL A 126 -2.29 -2.50 -8.01
C VAL A 126 -0.85 -1.98 -7.97
N MET A 127 -0.31 -1.67 -6.78
CA MET A 127 1.09 -1.23 -6.64
C MET A 127 2.09 -2.36 -6.95
N ALA A 128 1.82 -3.59 -6.51
CA ALA A 128 2.65 -4.75 -6.82
C ALA A 128 2.61 -5.08 -8.33
N MET A 129 1.46 -4.94 -9.00
CA MET A 129 1.39 -5.07 -10.45
C MET A 129 2.21 -3.98 -11.15
N ALA A 130 2.12 -2.73 -10.68
CA ALA A 130 2.86 -1.61 -11.24
C ALA A 130 4.39 -1.75 -11.05
N SER A 131 4.85 -2.37 -9.95
CA SER A 131 6.27 -2.57 -9.67
C SER A 131 6.93 -3.59 -10.60
N MET A 132 6.16 -4.52 -11.19
CA MET A 132 6.69 -5.48 -12.17
C MET A 132 7.07 -4.83 -13.51
N VAL A 133 6.41 -3.73 -13.89
CA VAL A 133 6.66 -3.02 -15.16
C VAL A 133 8.12 -2.57 -15.31
N PRO A 134 8.73 -1.81 -14.36
CA PRO A 134 10.13 -1.40 -14.50
C PRO A 134 11.13 -2.57 -14.52
N VAL A 135 10.80 -3.70 -13.90
CA VAL A 135 11.62 -4.92 -13.97
C VAL A 135 11.58 -5.52 -15.39
N TYR A 136 10.41 -5.50 -16.04
CA TYR A 136 10.31 -5.87 -17.44
C TYR A 136 11.01 -4.91 -18.38
N GLU A 137 10.86 -3.60 -18.17
CA GLU A 137 11.57 -2.57 -18.95
C GLU A 137 13.09 -2.76 -18.86
N LEU A 138 13.62 -3.18 -17.71
CA LEU A 138 15.03 -3.53 -17.54
C LEU A 138 15.44 -4.71 -18.42
N VAL A 139 14.73 -5.83 -18.36
CA VAL A 139 15.14 -7.05 -19.09
C VAL A 139 14.91 -6.97 -20.61
N THR A 140 13.98 -6.13 -21.06
CA THR A 140 13.74 -5.86 -22.49
C THR A 140 14.65 -4.74 -23.03
N GLY A 141 15.37 -4.03 -22.17
CA GLY A 141 16.24 -2.91 -22.56
C GLY A 141 15.51 -1.62 -22.88
N ASN A 142 14.28 -1.45 -22.38
CA ASN A 142 13.44 -0.27 -22.57
C ASN A 142 13.65 0.81 -21.49
N ILE A 143 14.57 0.59 -20.53
CA ILE A 143 14.91 1.58 -19.51
C ILE A 143 16.30 2.15 -19.75
N ASP A 144 16.40 3.48 -19.69
CA ASP A 144 17.65 4.22 -19.82
C ASP A 144 17.86 5.10 -18.58
N ALA A 145 19.10 5.25 -18.14
CA ALA A 145 19.50 6.14 -17.06
C ALA A 145 19.07 7.60 -17.31
N GLU A 146 18.95 8.02 -18.57
CA GLU A 146 18.46 9.36 -18.93
C GLU A 146 16.99 9.62 -18.55
N MET A 147 16.18 8.57 -18.36
CA MET A 147 14.76 8.71 -18.00
C MET A 147 14.55 9.38 -16.64
N ILE A 148 15.55 9.37 -15.76
CA ILE A 148 15.47 10.05 -14.45
C ILE A 148 15.36 11.57 -14.58
N ASN A 149 15.93 12.13 -15.65
CA ASN A 149 15.96 13.58 -15.91
C ASN A 149 14.69 14.06 -16.63
N THR A 150 13.91 13.15 -17.21
CA THR A 150 12.66 13.45 -17.92
C THR A 150 11.51 12.58 -17.39
N PRO A 151 11.16 12.68 -16.09
CA PRO A 151 10.00 11.97 -15.58
C PRO A 151 8.76 12.37 -16.39
N PHE A 152 8.07 11.37 -16.96
CA PHE A 152 6.92 11.56 -17.85
C PHE A 152 7.21 12.29 -19.17
N GLY A 153 8.46 12.33 -19.63
CA GLY A 153 8.86 13.10 -20.81
C GLY A 153 8.79 14.62 -20.62
N ILE A 154 8.61 15.07 -19.38
CA ILE A 154 8.60 16.48 -18.99
C ILE A 154 9.93 16.76 -18.32
N ASP A 155 10.69 17.69 -18.89
CA ASP A 155 11.90 18.21 -18.26
C ASP A 155 11.50 19.14 -17.11
N ILE A 156 11.36 18.56 -15.92
CA ILE A 156 10.95 19.26 -14.70
C ILE A 156 11.97 20.35 -14.33
N ARG A 157 13.26 20.10 -14.55
CA ARG A 157 14.34 21.06 -14.25
C ARG A 157 14.26 22.28 -15.16
N THR A 158 14.02 22.07 -16.45
CA THR A 158 13.92 23.17 -17.42
C THR A 158 12.63 23.99 -17.23
N ARG A 159 11.51 23.36 -16.80
CA ARG A 159 10.25 24.08 -16.50
C ARG A 159 10.24 24.86 -15.18
N LEU A 160 10.96 24.40 -14.14
CA LEU A 160 11.08 25.14 -12.88
C LEU A 160 12.04 26.35 -13.00
N GLY A 161 12.95 26.35 -13.97
CA GLY A 161 13.85 27.47 -14.27
C GLY A 161 13.23 28.57 -15.15
N ASN A 162 12.29 28.23 -16.04
CA ASN A 162 11.62 29.19 -16.92
C ASN A 162 10.09 28.98 -16.88
N ILE A 163 9.38 29.92 -16.26
CA ILE A 163 7.91 30.00 -16.32
C ILE A 163 7.52 30.49 -17.72
N ASP A 164 7.42 29.57 -18.67
CA ASP A 164 6.74 29.81 -19.96
C ASP A 164 5.66 28.74 -20.15
N PHE A 165 4.41 29.20 -20.22
CA PHE A 165 3.24 28.36 -20.51
C PHE A 165 3.21 28.01 -22.01
N GLY A 166 4.09 27.09 -22.43
CA GLY A 166 4.13 26.50 -23.76
C GLY A 166 3.45 25.13 -23.83
N ALA A 167 2.71 24.91 -24.93
CA ALA A 167 1.84 23.76 -25.25
C ALA A 167 2.45 22.36 -24.98
N PRO A 168 1.62 21.34 -24.68
CA PRO A 168 2.09 19.98 -24.43
C PRO A 168 2.74 19.39 -25.69
N THR A 169 3.99 18.94 -25.58
CA THR A 169 4.60 18.07 -26.59
C THR A 169 3.87 16.72 -26.58
N PRO A 170 3.56 16.12 -27.74
CA PRO A 170 2.99 14.79 -27.79
C PRO A 170 3.94 13.79 -27.12
N PHE A 171 3.39 12.76 -26.47
CA PHE A 171 4.13 11.61 -25.95
C PHE A 171 4.98 10.99 -27.08
N GLY A 172 6.22 11.42 -27.19
CA GLY A 172 7.19 10.85 -28.09
C GLY A 172 7.84 9.66 -27.39
N HIS A 173 7.27 8.46 -27.57
CA HIS A 173 8.14 7.31 -27.72
C HIS A 173 9.11 7.68 -28.84
N LYS A 174 10.41 7.74 -28.54
CA LYS A 174 11.41 7.66 -29.61
C LYS A 174 11.18 6.31 -30.26
N ASN A 175 10.45 6.31 -31.39
CA ASN A 175 10.48 5.21 -32.31
C ASN A 175 11.93 5.06 -32.74
N HIS A 176 12.66 4.13 -32.12
CA HIS A 176 13.93 3.67 -32.63
C HIS A 176 13.63 2.91 -33.93
N THR A 177 13.38 3.64 -35.02
CA THR A 177 13.44 3.11 -36.40
C THR A 177 14.89 2.96 -36.88
N GLY A 178 15.85 2.96 -35.96
CA GLY A 178 17.23 2.58 -36.20
C GLY A 178 17.42 1.15 -35.73
N ASP A 179 17.97 0.33 -36.62
CA ASP A 179 18.35 -1.08 -36.42
C ASP A 179 18.68 -1.43 -34.94
N PRO A 180 17.89 -2.30 -34.27
CA PRO A 180 18.07 -2.62 -32.85
C PRO A 180 19.44 -3.23 -32.51
N LEU A 181 20.23 -3.62 -33.52
CA LEU A 181 21.58 -4.14 -33.37
C LEU A 181 22.66 -3.03 -33.25
N ALA A 182 22.38 -1.78 -33.66
CA ALA A 182 23.41 -0.73 -33.74
C ALA A 182 23.64 0.05 -32.43
N ALA A 183 22.68 0.05 -31.49
CA ALA A 183 22.83 0.67 -30.17
C ALA A 183 23.52 -0.23 -29.13
N ARG A 184 23.88 -1.47 -29.52
CA ARG A 184 24.32 -2.57 -28.63
C ARG A 184 25.76 -2.45 -28.10
N GLY A 185 26.38 -1.26 -28.12
CA GLY A 185 27.84 -1.16 -28.20
C GLY A 185 28.59 -0.20 -27.28
N LYS A 186 27.97 0.59 -26.40
CA LYS A 186 28.74 1.60 -25.64
C LYS A 186 28.37 1.71 -24.16
N GLY A 187 28.81 0.72 -23.37
CA GLY A 187 28.87 0.85 -21.91
C GLY A 187 28.38 -0.34 -21.10
N ALA A 188 28.48 -1.58 -21.63
CA ALA A 188 27.72 -2.75 -21.17
C ALA A 188 27.74 -3.05 -19.65
N GLY A 189 28.79 -2.71 -18.90
CA GLY A 189 28.81 -2.96 -17.44
C GLY A 189 28.21 -1.82 -16.59
N GLY A 190 28.50 -0.56 -16.95
CA GLY A 190 28.12 0.60 -16.16
C GLY A 190 26.68 1.03 -16.42
N GLU A 191 26.27 1.02 -17.69
CA GLU A 191 24.93 1.44 -18.13
C GLU A 191 23.84 0.50 -17.62
N TRP A 192 24.09 -0.81 -17.62
CA TRP A 192 23.18 -1.81 -17.05
C TRP A 192 23.00 -1.62 -15.54
N LYS A 193 24.08 -1.42 -14.78
CA LYS A 193 24.02 -1.25 -13.32
C LYS A 193 23.23 0.01 -12.94
N THR A 194 23.41 1.11 -13.68
CA THR A 194 22.64 2.35 -13.46
C THR A 194 21.17 2.16 -13.84
N SER A 195 20.89 1.52 -14.98
CA SER A 195 19.54 1.20 -15.45
C SER A 195 18.80 0.27 -14.48
N MET A 196 19.49 -0.74 -13.95
CA MET A 196 18.99 -1.65 -12.93
C MET A 196 18.70 -0.90 -11.63
N SER A 197 19.60 -0.01 -11.19
CA SER A 197 19.36 0.82 -10.00
C SER A 197 18.12 1.70 -10.15
N LEU A 198 17.89 2.27 -11.33
CA LEU A 198 16.69 3.06 -11.63
C LEU A 198 15.42 2.19 -11.66
N ALA A 199 15.47 1.01 -12.27
CA ALA A 199 14.36 0.07 -12.29
C ALA A 199 13.97 -0.37 -10.87
N LEU A 200 14.95 -0.75 -10.05
CA LEU A 200 14.76 -1.13 -8.66
C LEU A 200 14.24 0.04 -7.82
N TRP A 201 14.68 1.27 -8.07
CA TRP A 201 14.12 2.44 -7.41
C TRP A 201 12.63 2.63 -7.69
N ARG A 202 12.23 2.55 -8.97
CA ARG A 202 10.81 2.66 -9.39
C ARG A 202 9.97 1.52 -8.80
N TYR A 203 10.55 0.33 -8.75
CA TYR A 203 9.98 -0.83 -8.10
C TYR A 203 9.70 -0.56 -6.61
N GLU A 204 10.71 -0.13 -5.84
CA GLU A 204 10.58 0.14 -4.39
C GLU A 204 9.58 1.27 -4.12
N THR A 205 9.56 2.30 -4.97
CA THR A 205 8.62 3.43 -4.86
C THR A 205 7.18 2.96 -4.89
N CYS A 206 6.85 1.92 -5.66
CA CYS A 206 5.50 1.36 -5.69
C CYS A 206 5.14 0.70 -4.35
N PHE A 207 6.08 -0.01 -3.72
CA PHE A 207 5.86 -0.61 -2.40
C PHE A 207 5.73 0.45 -1.30
N TYR A 208 6.49 1.55 -1.36
CA TYR A 208 6.35 2.64 -0.38
C TYR A 208 4.96 3.31 -0.41
N VAL A 209 4.31 3.37 -1.58
CA VAL A 209 2.91 3.80 -1.67
C VAL A 209 2.00 2.83 -0.92
N GLY A 210 2.23 1.53 -1.08
CA GLY A 210 1.53 0.48 -0.34
C GLY A 210 1.73 0.65 1.16
N ASP A 211 2.98 0.71 1.63
CA ASP A 211 3.35 0.88 3.03
C ASP A 211 2.70 2.12 3.67
N LEU A 212 2.63 3.25 2.94
CA LEU A 212 1.94 4.45 3.41
C LEU A 212 0.44 4.22 3.61
N PHE A 213 -0.21 3.56 2.66
CA PHE A 213 -1.64 3.22 2.78
C PHE A 213 -1.87 2.19 3.89
N GLU A 214 -0.92 1.29 4.12
CA GLU A 214 -0.93 0.34 5.22
C GLU A 214 -0.89 1.04 6.58
N ALA A 215 0.05 1.96 6.76
CA ALA A 215 0.19 2.71 8.00
C ALA A 215 -1.10 3.48 8.30
N TRP A 216 -1.75 4.01 7.25
CA TRP A 216 -3.06 4.64 7.35
C TRP A 216 -4.18 3.65 7.72
N ALA A 217 -4.26 2.50 7.07
CA ALA A 217 -5.25 1.47 7.40
C ALA A 217 -5.08 0.96 8.85
N LEU A 218 -3.85 0.77 9.32
CA LEU A 218 -3.54 0.37 10.69
C LEU A 218 -3.93 1.46 11.70
N TYR A 219 -3.72 2.73 11.34
CA TYR A 219 -4.21 3.86 12.12
C TYR A 219 -5.73 3.85 12.27
N GLN A 220 -6.47 3.64 11.17
CA GLN A 220 -7.94 3.53 11.20
C GLN A 220 -8.43 2.31 12.00
N PHE A 221 -7.73 1.18 11.88
CA PHE A 221 -8.02 -0.02 12.67
C PHE A 221 -7.82 0.24 14.17
N GLY A 222 -6.73 0.92 14.55
CA GLY A 222 -6.47 1.29 15.94
C GLY A 222 -7.55 2.20 16.52
N LEU A 223 -8.01 3.20 15.74
CA LEU A 223 -9.14 4.06 16.14
C LEU A 223 -10.41 3.25 16.35
N LEU A 224 -10.74 2.36 15.41
CA LEU A 224 -11.93 1.51 15.48
C LEU A 224 -11.90 0.58 16.70
N ALA A 225 -10.76 -0.07 16.96
CA ALA A 225 -10.61 -0.97 18.10
C ALA A 225 -10.77 -0.22 19.44
N LEU A 226 -10.15 0.94 19.58
CA LEU A 226 -10.25 1.75 20.80
C LEU A 226 -11.66 2.30 21.01
N GLU A 227 -12.35 2.70 19.94
CA GLU A 227 -13.74 3.15 19.98
C GLU A 227 -14.66 2.03 20.48
N LEU A 228 -14.54 0.82 19.94
CA LEU A 228 -15.35 -0.33 20.37
C LEU A 228 -15.11 -0.70 21.85
N ILE A 229 -13.86 -0.65 22.31
CA ILE A 229 -13.54 -0.90 23.72
C ILE A 229 -14.16 0.19 24.61
N LYS A 230 -14.04 1.45 24.21
CA LYS A 230 -14.59 2.58 24.96
C LYS A 230 -16.10 2.51 25.08
N GLU A 231 -16.81 2.22 23.99
CA GLU A 231 -18.25 2.02 23.98
C GLU A 231 -18.68 0.89 24.92
N SER A 232 -17.97 -0.25 24.91
CA SER A 232 -18.25 -1.36 25.82
C SER A 232 -18.14 -0.95 27.29
N PHE A 233 -17.20 -0.07 27.64
CA PHE A 233 -17.05 0.42 29.01
C PHE A 233 -18.08 1.49 29.37
N GLU A 234 -18.48 2.34 28.43
CA GLU A 234 -19.56 3.31 28.63
C GLU A 234 -20.90 2.63 28.93
N VAL A 235 -21.20 1.52 28.25
CA VAL A 235 -22.39 0.70 28.55
C VAL A 235 -22.31 0.11 29.97
N GLN A 236 -21.15 -0.41 30.38
CA GLN A 236 -20.96 -0.97 31.73
C GLN A 236 -21.01 0.10 32.83
N LEU A 237 -20.56 1.32 32.55
CA LEU A 237 -20.69 2.46 33.48
C LEU A 237 -22.16 2.81 33.79
N GLN A 238 -23.04 2.61 32.80
CA GLN A 238 -24.48 2.83 32.93
C GLN A 238 -25.21 1.69 33.63
N SER A 239 -24.54 0.56 33.90
CA SER A 239 -25.11 -0.56 34.67
C SER A 239 -25.56 -0.11 36.05
N GLU A 240 -26.66 -0.68 36.55
CA GLU A 240 -27.16 -0.47 37.91
C GLU A 240 -26.27 -1.15 38.96
N ASN A 241 -25.43 -2.10 38.53
CA ASN A 241 -24.54 -2.84 39.40
C ASN A 241 -23.28 -2.02 39.74
N ASP A 242 -23.15 -1.59 41.01
CA ASP A 242 -22.01 -0.80 41.48
C ASP A 242 -20.66 -1.53 41.34
N ALA A 243 -20.65 -2.87 41.40
CA ALA A 243 -19.44 -3.66 41.19
C ALA A 243 -18.95 -3.54 39.73
N GLU A 244 -19.85 -3.68 38.75
CA GLU A 244 -19.54 -3.51 37.32
C GLU A 244 -19.12 -2.08 37.00
N ARG A 245 -19.82 -1.09 37.55
CA ARG A 245 -19.48 0.33 37.38
C ARG A 245 -18.09 0.66 37.92
N SER A 246 -17.72 0.13 39.07
CA SER A 246 -16.39 0.35 39.66
C SER A 246 -15.28 -0.33 38.85
N ALA A 247 -15.51 -1.55 38.35
CA ALA A 247 -14.60 -2.24 37.45
C ALA A 247 -14.40 -1.48 36.13
N ALA A 248 -15.48 -0.98 35.52
CA ALA A 248 -15.42 -0.19 34.28
C ALA A 248 -14.58 1.09 34.44
N ARG A 249 -14.68 1.79 35.58
CA ARG A 249 -13.83 2.98 35.86
C ARG A 249 -12.35 2.62 35.93
N GLN A 250 -11.99 1.52 36.58
CA GLN A 250 -10.60 1.06 36.64
C GLN A 250 -10.08 0.67 35.25
N LEU A 251 -10.90 -0.05 34.48
CA LEU A 251 -10.56 -0.45 33.12
C LEU A 251 -10.39 0.74 32.18
N LEU A 252 -11.22 1.79 32.28
CA LEU A 252 -11.04 3.04 31.53
C LEU A 252 -9.72 3.74 31.87
N GLY A 253 -9.32 3.74 33.15
CA GLY A 253 -8.01 4.25 33.58
C GLY A 253 -6.86 3.48 32.93
N SER A 254 -6.96 2.14 32.89
CA SER A 254 -5.97 1.29 32.20
C SER A 254 -5.97 1.48 30.68
N LEU A 255 -7.14 1.71 30.08
CA LEU A 255 -7.30 1.89 28.64
C LEU A 255 -6.54 3.10 28.12
N SER A 256 -6.54 4.20 28.87
CA SER A 256 -5.75 5.40 28.55
C SER A 256 -4.25 5.08 28.38
N ALA A 257 -3.70 4.29 29.31
CA ALA A 257 -2.29 3.88 29.28
C ALA A 257 -2.01 2.92 28.11
N VAL A 258 -2.86 1.91 27.91
CA VAL A 258 -2.73 0.93 26.82
C VAL A 258 -2.90 1.60 25.45
N SER A 259 -3.86 2.52 25.33
CA SER A 259 -4.08 3.35 24.12
C SER A 259 -2.86 4.20 23.79
N SER A 260 -2.26 4.85 24.79
CA SER A 260 -1.05 5.66 24.59
C SER A 260 0.12 4.81 24.07
N LEU A 261 0.29 3.58 24.58
CA LEU A 261 1.31 2.64 24.08
C LEU A 261 1.00 2.16 22.66
N ALA A 262 -0.26 1.82 22.36
CA ALA A 262 -0.71 1.48 21.02
C ALA A 262 -0.38 2.60 20.01
N TRP A 263 -0.67 3.85 20.38
CA TRP A 263 -0.38 5.00 19.54
C TRP A 263 1.10 5.25 19.30
N LEU A 264 1.97 5.00 20.29
CA LEU A 264 3.40 5.12 20.11
C LEU A 264 3.91 4.21 18.98
N GLY A 265 3.46 2.95 18.96
CA GLY A 265 3.82 1.99 17.93
C GLY A 265 3.30 2.40 16.55
N THR A 266 2.00 2.65 16.43
CA THR A 266 1.37 3.03 15.15
C THR A 266 1.94 4.33 14.59
N MET A 267 2.17 5.35 15.42
CA MET A 267 2.74 6.62 14.96
C MET A 267 4.19 6.49 14.53
N SER A 268 4.98 5.63 15.21
CA SER A 268 6.35 5.37 14.77
C SER A 268 6.38 4.78 13.35
N PHE A 269 5.46 3.87 13.03
CA PHE A 269 5.33 3.28 11.69
C PHE A 269 4.88 4.32 10.67
N VAL A 270 3.84 5.12 10.98
CA VAL A 270 3.38 6.21 10.11
C VAL A 270 4.51 7.18 9.77
N ILE A 271 5.32 7.59 10.75
CA ILE A 271 6.44 8.51 10.54
C ILE A 271 7.47 7.89 9.59
N VAL A 272 7.78 6.59 9.75
CA VAL A 272 8.72 5.89 8.87
C VAL A 272 8.19 5.82 7.44
N CYS A 273 6.91 5.48 7.23
CA CYS A 273 6.32 5.41 5.89
C CYS A 273 6.21 6.78 5.20
N VAL A 274 5.95 7.85 5.97
CA VAL A 274 6.02 9.22 5.46
C VAL A 274 7.47 9.57 5.05
N GLY A 275 8.45 9.18 5.86
CA GLY A 275 9.88 9.33 5.54
C GLY A 275 10.28 8.59 4.26
N GLN A 276 9.87 7.32 4.12
CA GLN A 276 10.07 6.52 2.90
C GLN A 276 9.47 7.20 1.67
N THR A 277 8.24 7.70 1.80
CA THR A 277 7.55 8.43 0.74
C THR A 277 8.33 9.69 0.35
N ALA A 278 8.79 10.48 1.31
CA ALA A 278 9.59 11.68 1.04
C ALA A 278 10.91 11.34 0.32
N CYS A 279 11.61 10.30 0.77
CA CYS A 279 12.84 9.83 0.11
C CYS A 279 12.58 9.32 -1.31
N SER A 280 11.40 8.75 -1.59
CA SER A 280 11.04 8.27 -2.94
C SER A 280 11.04 9.38 -4.01
N PHE A 281 10.84 10.64 -3.57
CA PHE A 281 10.87 11.82 -4.45
C PHE A 281 12.26 12.38 -4.69
N GLU A 282 13.25 12.03 -3.85
CA GLU A 282 14.58 12.61 -3.85
C GLU A 282 15.31 12.53 -5.22
N PRO A 283 15.19 11.47 -6.04
CA PRO A 283 15.84 11.44 -7.35
C PRO A 283 15.31 12.46 -8.35
N TYR A 284 14.08 12.92 -8.18
CA TYR A 284 13.46 13.89 -9.08
C TYR A 284 13.81 15.34 -8.73
N PHE A 285 14.23 15.60 -7.49
CA PHE A 285 14.54 16.95 -7.00
C PHE A 285 16.01 17.17 -6.62
N GLY A 286 16.79 16.11 -6.35
CA GLY A 286 18.18 16.21 -5.93
C GLY A 286 19.19 16.09 -7.07
N GLU A 287 20.26 16.89 -7.03
CA GLU A 287 21.49 16.68 -7.82
C GLU A 287 22.37 15.65 -7.12
N GLY A 288 22.39 14.40 -7.57
CA GLY A 288 23.33 13.43 -6.98
C GLY A 288 23.31 12.04 -7.58
N ASN A 289 24.44 11.36 -7.40
CA ASN A 289 24.69 9.98 -7.81
C ASN A 289 23.78 9.00 -7.04
N LEU A 290 23.14 8.07 -7.74
CA LEU A 290 22.22 7.06 -7.17
C LEU A 290 22.93 6.10 -6.20
N GLU A 291 24.23 5.85 -6.39
CA GLU A 291 24.98 4.85 -5.61
C GLU A 291 25.09 5.17 -4.11
N GLY A 292 25.19 6.45 -3.73
CA GLY A 292 25.26 6.88 -2.33
C GLY A 292 23.94 6.79 -1.56
N ARG A 293 22.83 6.49 -2.25
CA ARG A 293 21.46 6.55 -1.68
C ARG A 293 20.94 5.18 -1.21
N THR A 294 21.53 4.10 -1.71
CA THR A 294 21.26 2.70 -1.32
C THR A 294 21.24 2.45 0.21
N PRO A 295 22.22 2.93 1.02
CA PRO A 295 22.22 2.67 2.47
C PRO A 295 21.07 3.36 3.21
N ILE A 296 20.60 4.52 2.74
CA ILE A 296 19.48 5.24 3.35
C ILE A 296 18.18 4.45 3.12
N LEU A 297 17.96 3.94 1.90
CA LEU A 297 16.78 3.14 1.58
C LEU A 297 16.76 1.84 2.36
N MET A 298 17.89 1.15 2.43
CA MET A 298 18.02 -0.07 3.24
C MET A 298 17.73 0.23 4.72
N GLY A 299 18.21 1.36 5.25
CA GLY A 299 17.90 1.82 6.60
C GLY A 299 16.40 2.03 6.82
N PHE A 300 15.71 2.68 5.88
CA PHE A 300 14.26 2.87 5.94
C PHE A 300 13.46 1.57 5.79
N GLN A 301 13.92 0.61 5.01
CA GLN A 301 13.28 -0.72 4.91
C GLN A 301 13.36 -1.46 6.24
N VAL A 302 14.54 -1.48 6.88
CA VAL A 302 14.73 -2.08 8.21
C VAL A 302 13.90 -1.35 9.27
N ALA A 303 13.90 -0.02 9.23
CA ALA A 303 13.10 0.79 10.15
C ALA A 303 11.59 0.53 9.95
N GLY A 304 11.12 0.38 8.70
CA GLY A 304 9.74 0.05 8.37
C GLY A 304 9.33 -1.31 8.91
N PHE A 305 10.20 -2.32 8.76
CA PHE A 305 10.00 -3.64 9.32
C PHE A 305 9.92 -3.65 10.86
N ILE A 306 10.85 -2.97 11.52
CA ILE A 306 10.88 -2.92 12.99
C ILE A 306 9.66 -2.15 13.51
N SER A 307 9.37 -0.97 12.96
CA SER A 307 8.26 -0.13 13.42
C SER A 307 6.89 -0.78 13.16
N SER A 308 6.68 -1.45 12.03
CA SER A 308 5.47 -2.24 11.79
C SER A 308 5.33 -3.41 12.77
N SER A 309 6.45 -4.06 13.15
CA SER A 309 6.49 -5.12 14.16
C SER A 309 6.19 -4.62 15.58
N VAL A 310 6.60 -3.39 15.92
CA VAL A 310 6.25 -2.76 17.20
C VAL A 310 4.78 -2.33 17.21
N ALA A 311 4.30 -1.70 16.14
CA ALA A 311 2.89 -1.32 16.00
C ALA A 311 1.98 -2.55 16.12
N LEU A 312 2.38 -3.67 15.49
CA LEU A 312 1.75 -4.98 15.64
C LEU A 312 1.62 -5.40 17.09
N TYR A 313 2.76 -5.47 17.77
CA TYR A 313 2.83 -6.01 19.11
C TYR A 313 1.92 -5.21 20.04
N ASN A 314 1.90 -3.89 19.88
CA ASN A 314 1.05 -3.04 20.72
C ASN A 314 -0.44 -3.28 20.45
N VAL A 315 -0.87 -3.42 19.18
CA VAL A 315 -2.27 -3.74 18.86
C VAL A 315 -2.66 -5.14 19.35
N PHE A 316 -1.77 -6.13 19.20
CA PHE A 316 -1.97 -7.49 19.71
C PHE A 316 -2.11 -7.52 21.24
N VAL A 317 -1.29 -6.73 21.95
CA VAL A 317 -1.39 -6.59 23.41
C VAL A 317 -2.73 -5.98 23.81
N VAL A 318 -3.20 -4.95 23.09
CA VAL A 318 -4.54 -4.36 23.33
C VAL A 318 -5.63 -5.41 23.12
N GLU A 319 -5.58 -6.14 22.01
CA GLU A 319 -6.59 -7.15 21.68
C GLU A 319 -6.58 -8.30 22.69
N SER A 320 -5.41 -8.82 23.07
CA SER A 320 -5.26 -9.86 24.08
C SER A 320 -5.76 -9.40 25.46
N ALA A 321 -5.51 -8.14 25.84
CA ALA A 321 -5.95 -7.59 27.12
C ALA A 321 -7.47 -7.38 27.20
N TYR A 322 -8.12 -7.07 26.06
CA TYR A 322 -9.55 -6.73 26.00
C TYR A 322 -10.39 -7.74 25.19
N HIS A 323 -9.85 -8.95 24.96
CA HIS A 323 -10.47 -9.98 24.10
C HIS A 323 -11.93 -10.29 24.48
N ALA A 324 -12.24 -10.32 25.78
CA ALA A 324 -13.60 -10.57 26.27
C ALA A 324 -14.62 -9.51 25.82
N TYR A 325 -14.19 -8.24 25.69
CA TYR A 325 -15.03 -7.11 25.28
C TYR A 325 -15.14 -6.98 23.76
N LEU A 326 -14.17 -7.52 23.03
CA LEU A 326 -14.15 -7.53 21.57
C LEU A 326 -14.78 -8.80 20.98
N ARG A 327 -15.27 -9.74 21.79
CA ARG A 327 -15.73 -11.07 21.32
C ARG A 327 -16.83 -11.04 20.26
N HIS A 328 -17.66 -9.99 20.23
CA HIS A 328 -18.72 -9.81 19.24
C HIS A 328 -18.27 -9.26 17.89
N SER A 329 -17.06 -8.67 17.80
CA SER A 329 -16.50 -8.16 16.56
C SER A 329 -15.48 -9.10 15.92
N SER A 330 -15.28 -10.32 16.44
CA SER A 330 -14.29 -11.30 15.92
C SER A 330 -12.94 -10.65 15.53
N PRO A 331 -12.31 -9.92 16.46
CA PRO A 331 -11.19 -9.01 16.20
C PRO A 331 -9.98 -9.74 15.67
N LEU A 332 -9.73 -11.00 16.09
CA LEU A 332 -8.59 -11.79 15.61
C LEU A 332 -8.64 -12.05 14.10
N LEU A 333 -9.81 -12.39 13.55
CA LEU A 333 -9.96 -12.62 12.11
C LEU A 333 -9.80 -11.31 11.34
N LYS A 334 -10.42 -10.22 11.82
CA LYS A 334 -10.29 -8.88 11.24
C LYS A 334 -8.86 -8.38 11.30
N PHE A 335 -8.23 -8.49 12.46
CA PHE A 335 -6.83 -8.11 12.70
C PHE A 335 -5.86 -8.94 11.87
N LEU A 336 -6.02 -10.27 11.86
CA LEU A 336 -5.22 -11.16 11.03
C LEU A 336 -5.42 -10.83 9.54
N SER A 337 -6.64 -10.48 9.12
CA SER A 337 -6.91 -10.11 7.72
C SER A 337 -6.30 -8.78 7.28
N VAL A 338 -6.12 -7.81 8.19
CA VAL A 338 -5.37 -6.57 7.90
C VAL A 338 -3.88 -6.85 7.77
N LYS A 339 -3.41 -7.96 8.37
CA LYS A 339 -2.01 -8.16 8.66
C LYS A 339 -1.36 -9.35 7.96
N ILE A 340 -2.12 -10.31 7.44
CA ILE A 340 -1.59 -11.40 6.60
C ILE A 340 -0.78 -10.79 5.45
N LEU A 341 -1.30 -9.72 4.85
CA LEU A 341 -0.68 -9.01 3.71
C LEU A 341 0.69 -8.41 4.04
N VAL A 342 0.91 -7.99 5.29
CA VAL A 342 2.10 -7.24 5.75
C VAL A 342 3.12 -8.15 6.42
N SER A 343 2.61 -9.06 7.27
CA SER A 343 3.47 -10.01 7.97
C SER A 343 4.13 -10.93 6.97
N LEU A 344 3.41 -11.34 5.93
CA LEU A 344 3.97 -12.18 4.88
C LEU A 344 4.85 -11.37 3.93
N SER A 345 4.53 -10.14 3.55
CA SER A 345 5.39 -9.35 2.64
C SER A 345 6.79 -9.11 3.22
N TYR A 346 6.88 -8.61 4.46
CA TYR A 346 8.17 -8.39 5.11
C TYR A 346 8.86 -9.69 5.53
N LEU A 347 8.12 -10.70 6.00
CA LEU A 347 8.69 -12.01 6.34
C LEU A 347 9.17 -12.75 5.11
N GLN A 348 8.48 -12.69 3.97
CA GLN A 348 8.92 -13.27 2.70
C GLN A 348 10.21 -12.63 2.25
N ARG A 349 10.29 -11.29 2.22
CA ARG A 349 11.51 -10.62 1.77
C ARG A 349 12.69 -10.92 2.70
N GLY A 350 12.48 -10.85 4.01
CA GLY A 350 13.49 -11.20 5.01
C GLY A 350 13.89 -12.68 4.98
N LEU A 351 12.92 -13.59 4.87
CA LEU A 351 13.12 -15.04 4.78
C LEU A 351 13.83 -15.41 3.48
N LEU A 352 13.46 -14.83 2.34
CA LEU A 352 14.10 -15.09 1.06
C LEU A 352 15.57 -14.66 1.09
N VAL A 353 15.85 -13.44 1.59
CA VAL A 353 17.23 -12.96 1.75
C VAL A 353 18.00 -13.84 2.75
N PHE A 354 17.39 -14.19 3.89
CA PHE A 354 18.02 -15.06 4.89
C PHE A 354 18.31 -16.46 4.34
N LEU A 355 17.40 -17.06 3.58
CA LEU A 355 17.58 -18.37 2.95
C LEU A 355 18.67 -18.33 1.88
N GLN A 356 18.72 -17.26 1.08
CA GLN A 356 19.78 -17.05 0.07
C GLN A 356 21.16 -16.88 0.72
N GLN A 357 21.26 -16.04 1.75
CA GLN A 357 22.51 -15.83 2.50
C GLN A 357 22.92 -17.08 3.29
N GLY A 358 21.95 -17.76 3.92
CA GLY A 358 22.17 -19.02 4.63
C GLY A 358 22.67 -20.12 3.70
N ASN A 359 22.15 -20.21 2.47
CA ASN A 359 22.64 -21.14 1.46
C ASN A 359 24.12 -20.90 1.11
N GLN A 360 24.55 -19.64 1.04
CA GLN A 360 25.96 -19.29 0.79
C GLN A 360 26.89 -19.70 1.95
N MET A 361 26.37 -19.80 3.17
CA MET A 361 27.13 -20.25 4.36
C MET A 361 27.18 -21.78 4.51
N LEU A 362 26.37 -22.53 3.77
CA LEU A 362 26.32 -24.00 3.88
C LEU A 362 27.46 -24.69 3.11
N PRO A 363 27.94 -25.86 3.58
CA PRO A 363 28.90 -26.67 2.84
C PRO A 363 28.37 -27.09 1.46
N ASN A 364 29.26 -27.16 0.45
CA ASN A 364 28.94 -27.48 -0.95
C ASN A 364 28.07 -28.74 -1.16
N VAL A 365 28.13 -29.72 -0.26
CA VAL A 365 27.32 -30.95 -0.32
C VAL A 365 25.85 -30.67 0.01
N VAL A 366 25.59 -29.79 0.99
CA VAL A 366 24.25 -29.42 1.42
C VAL A 366 23.60 -28.48 0.39
N GLN A 367 24.37 -27.57 -0.21
CA GLN A 367 23.90 -26.72 -1.30
C GLN A 367 23.36 -27.55 -2.48
N LYS A 368 24.06 -28.62 -2.86
CA LYS A 368 23.63 -29.53 -3.93
C LYS A 368 22.37 -30.32 -3.57
N LEU A 369 22.18 -30.68 -2.30
CA LEU A 369 20.97 -31.35 -1.82
C LEU A 369 19.76 -30.41 -1.82
N VAL A 370 19.95 -29.16 -1.37
CA VAL A 370 18.91 -28.12 -1.38
C VAL A 370 18.49 -27.78 -2.81
N ALA A 371 19.45 -27.70 -3.74
CA ALA A 371 19.18 -27.51 -5.16
C ALA A 371 18.39 -28.66 -5.81
N TYR A 372 18.34 -29.84 -5.18
CA TYR A 372 17.60 -31.00 -5.68
C TYR A 372 16.12 -30.98 -5.29
N VAL A 373 15.72 -30.14 -4.33
CA VAL A 373 14.32 -30.00 -3.95
C VAL A 373 13.63 -29.10 -4.97
N PRO A 374 12.68 -29.62 -5.77
CA PRO A 374 12.01 -28.81 -6.79
C PRO A 374 11.27 -27.64 -6.14
N MET A 375 11.21 -26.50 -6.83
CA MET A 375 10.64 -25.23 -6.36
C MET A 375 11.45 -24.54 -5.25
N PHE A 376 11.76 -25.21 -4.14
CA PHE A 376 12.55 -24.62 -3.05
C PHE A 376 14.00 -24.32 -3.48
N GLY A 377 14.64 -25.25 -4.19
CA GLY A 377 15.97 -25.05 -4.75
C GLY A 377 16.02 -23.92 -5.77
N ASP A 378 14.97 -23.78 -6.60
CA ASP A 378 14.87 -22.70 -7.58
C ASP A 378 14.73 -21.34 -6.90
N ILE A 379 13.85 -21.22 -5.90
CA ILE A 379 13.62 -19.97 -5.13
C ILE A 379 14.91 -19.48 -4.48
N ILE A 380 15.69 -20.40 -3.89
CA ILE A 380 16.95 -20.06 -3.20
C ILE A 380 18.04 -19.63 -4.20
N ASN A 381 18.00 -20.12 -5.45
CA ASN A 381 18.98 -19.80 -6.48
C ASN A 381 18.50 -18.73 -7.49
N MET A 382 17.36 -18.08 -7.23
CA MET A 382 16.87 -16.98 -8.06
C MET A 382 17.87 -15.83 -8.14
N THR A 383 18.06 -15.29 -9.34
CA THR A 383 18.80 -14.03 -9.52
C THR A 383 18.05 -12.87 -8.87
N GLU A 384 18.75 -11.76 -8.63
CA GLU A 384 18.13 -10.55 -8.06
C GLU A 384 16.94 -10.09 -8.92
N VAL A 385 17.08 -10.09 -10.25
CA VAL A 385 16.01 -9.68 -11.17
C VAL A 385 14.82 -10.64 -11.12
N GLN A 386 15.07 -11.95 -11.04
CA GLN A 386 14.01 -12.96 -10.90
C GLN A 386 13.26 -12.82 -9.58
N LEU A 387 13.97 -12.55 -8.48
CA LEU A 387 13.38 -12.33 -7.17
C LEU A 387 12.46 -11.09 -7.17
N HIS A 388 12.90 -10.01 -7.80
CA HIS A 388 12.12 -8.77 -7.97
C HIS A 388 10.92 -8.95 -8.93
N LEU A 389 10.80 -10.08 -9.62
CA LEU A 389 9.60 -10.44 -10.38
C LEU A 389 8.70 -11.43 -9.63
N PHE A 390 9.30 -12.40 -8.95
CA PHE A 390 8.60 -13.40 -8.16
C PHE A 390 7.89 -12.78 -6.95
N TYR A 391 8.56 -11.88 -6.23
CA TYR A 391 8.01 -11.30 -5.00
C TYR A 391 6.71 -10.50 -5.23
N PRO A 392 6.62 -9.53 -6.16
CA PRO A 392 5.35 -8.85 -6.41
C PRO A 392 4.25 -9.81 -6.87
N ALA A 393 4.58 -10.80 -7.69
CA ALA A 393 3.62 -11.81 -8.12
C ALA A 393 3.06 -12.60 -6.91
N LEU A 394 3.90 -12.97 -5.95
CA LEU A 394 3.46 -13.60 -4.70
C LEU A 394 2.51 -12.69 -3.91
N ILE A 395 2.87 -11.41 -3.73
CA ILE A 395 2.02 -10.40 -3.06
C ILE A 395 0.65 -10.29 -3.73
N LEU A 396 0.57 -10.35 -5.06
CA LEU A 396 -0.71 -10.29 -5.78
C LEU A 396 -1.66 -11.43 -5.40
N TYR A 397 -1.14 -12.67 -5.32
CA TYR A 397 -1.94 -13.82 -4.89
C TYR A 397 -2.35 -13.72 -3.41
N GLU A 398 -1.49 -13.15 -2.57
CA GLU A 398 -1.82 -12.90 -1.16
C GLU A 398 -2.88 -11.81 -0.99
N CYS A 399 -2.81 -10.76 -1.80
CA CYS A 399 -3.85 -9.73 -1.84
C CYS A 399 -5.19 -10.36 -2.24
N LEU A 400 -5.21 -11.22 -3.27
CA LEU A 400 -6.42 -11.95 -3.67
C LEU A 400 -6.99 -12.81 -2.53
N PHE A 401 -6.14 -13.60 -1.87
CA PHE A 401 -6.56 -14.41 -0.73
C PHE A 401 -7.07 -13.55 0.43
N THR A 402 -6.41 -12.43 0.70
CA THR A 402 -6.79 -11.48 1.75
C THR A 402 -8.14 -10.81 1.42
N SER A 403 -8.36 -10.40 0.16
CA SER A 403 -9.65 -9.88 -0.30
C SER A 403 -10.78 -10.90 -0.11
N LEU A 404 -10.51 -12.20 -0.32
CA LEU A 404 -11.49 -13.26 -0.04
C LEU A 404 -11.75 -13.41 1.47
N LEU A 405 -10.73 -13.35 2.31
CA LEU A 405 -10.88 -13.36 3.77
C LEU A 405 -11.67 -12.14 4.27
N HIS A 406 -11.49 -10.96 3.66
CA HIS A 406 -12.23 -9.75 4.02
C HIS A 406 -13.74 -9.92 3.85
N PHE A 407 -14.23 -10.77 2.94
CA PHE A 407 -15.67 -11.00 2.79
C PHE A 407 -16.28 -11.64 4.04
N TRP A 408 -15.49 -12.46 4.73
CA TRP A 408 -15.93 -13.17 5.93
C TRP A 408 -15.63 -12.36 7.17
N ALA A 409 -14.50 -11.65 7.18
CA ALA A 409 -14.06 -10.88 8.31
C ALA A 409 -14.77 -9.53 8.42
N TRP A 410 -15.13 -8.85 7.34
CA TRP A 410 -15.67 -7.48 7.34
C TRP A 410 -17.05 -7.42 6.70
N GLY A 411 -18.02 -8.16 7.25
CA GLY A 411 -19.39 -8.11 6.76
C GLY A 411 -20.06 -6.77 7.08
N SER A 412 -20.66 -6.10 6.09
CA SER A 412 -21.33 -4.80 6.32
C SER A 412 -22.57 -4.90 7.23
N GLY A 413 -23.22 -6.05 7.32
CA GLY A 413 -24.40 -6.24 8.18
C GLY A 413 -24.09 -6.69 9.61
N GLU A 414 -22.85 -6.57 10.09
CA GLU A 414 -22.51 -7.07 11.42
C GLU A 414 -23.12 -6.22 12.55
N PRO A 415 -23.67 -6.85 13.61
CA PRO A 415 -24.41 -6.16 14.68
C PRO A 415 -23.66 -5.01 15.36
N TRP A 416 -22.33 -5.11 15.46
CA TRP A 416 -21.53 -4.14 16.21
C TRP A 416 -21.42 -2.77 15.52
N TYR A 417 -21.69 -2.68 14.21
CA TYR A 417 -21.85 -1.42 13.50
C TYR A 417 -23.07 -0.62 13.99
N HIS A 418 -24.10 -1.31 14.50
CA HIS A 418 -25.36 -0.73 14.93
C HIS A 418 -25.38 -0.33 16.41
N THR A 419 -24.34 -0.68 17.18
CA THR A 419 -24.29 -0.40 18.62
C THR A 419 -24.05 1.09 18.87
N ALA A 420 -25.17 1.76 19.18
CA ALA A 420 -25.41 3.04 19.84
C ALA A 420 -24.93 4.37 19.17
N PRO A 421 -25.80 5.42 19.17
CA PRO A 421 -25.59 6.68 18.43
C PRO A 421 -24.85 7.77 19.22
N SER A 422 -24.34 7.49 20.42
CA SER A 422 -23.87 8.55 21.34
C SER A 422 -22.59 9.25 20.86
N LEU A 423 -21.72 8.56 20.11
CA LEU A 423 -20.50 9.12 19.53
C LEU A 423 -20.72 9.66 18.11
N ASP A 424 -21.53 9.00 17.27
CA ASP A 424 -21.91 9.52 15.95
C ASP A 424 -22.67 10.85 16.06
N ALA A 425 -23.52 11.02 17.09
CA ALA A 425 -24.19 12.29 17.37
C ALA A 425 -23.19 13.40 17.79
N LYS A 426 -22.16 13.07 18.57
CA LYS A 426 -21.13 14.05 19.00
C LYS A 426 -20.13 14.38 17.90
N ALA A 427 -19.69 13.38 17.14
CA ALA A 427 -18.76 13.58 16.02
C ALA A 427 -19.43 14.32 14.85
N GLY A 428 -20.71 14.03 14.57
CA GLY A 428 -21.54 14.79 13.63
C GLY A 428 -21.72 16.24 14.08
N LEU A 429 -21.98 16.48 15.36
CA LEU A 429 -22.06 17.85 15.93
C LEU A 429 -20.73 18.60 15.86
N GLU A 430 -19.58 17.95 16.13
CA GLU A 430 -18.26 18.60 16.04
C GLU A 430 -17.83 18.87 14.59
N THR A 431 -18.12 17.97 13.65
CA THR A 431 -17.86 18.19 12.22
C THR A 431 -18.78 19.24 11.63
N ASP A 432 -20.08 19.22 11.95
CA ASP A 432 -21.01 20.26 11.52
C ASP A 432 -20.65 21.63 12.11
N ALA A 433 -20.19 21.69 13.37
CA ALA A 433 -19.71 22.92 14.02
C ALA A 433 -18.40 23.45 13.41
N LEU A 434 -17.47 22.56 13.04
CA LEU A 434 -16.24 22.93 12.32
C LEU A 434 -16.54 23.44 10.91
N VAL A 435 -17.53 22.86 10.22
CA VAL A 435 -17.95 23.27 8.88
C VAL A 435 -18.71 24.60 8.91
N THR A 436 -19.62 24.82 9.88
CA THR A 436 -20.31 26.11 10.05
C THR A 436 -19.33 27.22 10.41
N LYS A 437 -18.41 26.99 11.35
CA LYS A 437 -17.39 27.98 11.72
C LYS A 437 -16.49 28.36 10.53
N LYS A 438 -16.11 27.39 9.69
CA LYS A 438 -15.32 27.65 8.48
C LYS A 438 -16.12 28.41 7.42
N ALA A 439 -17.43 28.14 7.29
CA ALA A 439 -18.30 28.88 6.38
C ALA A 439 -18.51 30.34 6.83
N GLU A 440 -18.58 30.60 8.13
CA GLU A 440 -18.64 31.95 8.71
C GLU A 440 -17.33 32.73 8.50
N ASP A 441 -16.18 32.09 8.70
CA ASP A 441 -14.86 32.70 8.46
C ASP A 441 -14.62 33.04 6.96
N PHE A 442 -15.14 32.21 6.05
CA PHE A 442 -15.10 32.48 4.59
C PHE A 442 -16.13 33.52 4.14
N GLY A 443 -17.29 33.61 4.80
CA GLY A 443 -18.29 34.65 4.52
C GLY A 443 -17.85 36.04 4.99
N SER A 444 -17.16 36.12 6.12
CA SER A 444 -16.65 37.38 6.69
C SER A 444 -15.46 37.96 5.91
N THR A 445 -14.74 37.16 5.14
CA THR A 445 -13.58 37.61 4.33
C THR A 445 -13.98 38.05 2.91
N ALA A 446 -15.22 37.80 2.48
CA ALA A 446 -15.75 38.29 1.21
C ALA A 446 -16.50 39.63 1.32
N SER A 447 -16.69 40.15 2.55
CA SER A 447 -17.36 41.42 2.84
C SER A 447 -16.44 42.52 3.38
N ALA A 448 -15.12 42.35 3.26
CA ALA A 448 -14.09 43.37 3.50
C ALA A 448 -13.29 43.56 2.20
#